data_AF-A0A7S3TN74-F1
#
_entry.id   AF-A0A7S3TN74-F1
#
_cell.length_a   1.000
_cell.length_b   1.000
_cell.length_c   1.000
_cell.angle_alpha   90.00
_cell.angle_beta   90.00
_cell.angle_gamma   90.00
#
_symmetry.space_group_name_H-M   'P 1'
#
loop_
_entity.id
_entity.type
_entity.pdbx_description
1 polymer ?
#
loop_
_entity_poly.entity_id
_entity_poly.type
_entity_poly.pdbx_seq_one_letter_code
_entity_poly.pdbx_strand_id
1 'polypeptide(L)'
;PNDCTQTRLVTALKNAGFDGRFNYLYMPSKFGSQYCKGYGFVNFVTQEDAMALMTGWHGRHLLPVPADWPTLNCSPASIQGLEANLARWNTAKMRRIRNAHHRPLVVTFGVTE
;
A
#
# COMPACT_ATOMS: atom_id res chain seq x y z
N PRO A 1 2.65 11.37 6.06
CA PRO A 1 2.00 11.38 7.39
C PRO A 1 2.47 10.17 8.20
N ASN A 2 3.11 10.40 9.35
CA ASN A 2 3.60 9.30 10.18
C ASN A 2 2.45 8.49 10.80
N ASP A 3 1.26 9.07 10.94
CA ASP A 3 0.04 8.42 11.43
C ASP A 3 -0.75 7.64 10.35
N CYS A 4 -0.27 7.62 9.10
CA CYS A 4 -1.00 6.91 8.05
C CYS A 4 -0.86 5.40 8.23
N THR A 5 -1.90 4.71 8.69
CA THR A 5 -1.93 3.25 8.84
C THR A 5 -2.27 2.52 7.54
N GLN A 6 -1.98 1.22 7.50
CA GLN A 6 -2.38 0.33 6.40
C GLN A 6 -3.88 0.46 6.08
N THR A 7 -4.72 0.48 7.12
CA THR A 7 -6.18 0.63 6.99
C THR A 7 -6.57 1.97 6.38
N ARG A 8 -5.93 3.08 6.78
CA ARG A 8 -6.20 4.39 6.18
C ARG A 8 -5.86 4.42 4.69
N LEU A 9 -4.75 3.79 4.29
CA LEU A 9 -4.39 3.67 2.89
C LEU A 9 -5.41 2.84 2.10
N VAL A 10 -5.85 1.71 2.66
CA VAL A 10 -6.92 0.88 2.07
C VAL A 10 -8.20 1.69 1.91
N THR A 11 -8.66 2.40 2.94
CA THR A 11 -9.86 3.24 2.87
C THR A 11 -9.72 4.34 1.82
N ALA A 12 -8.55 5.00 1.73
CA ALA A 12 -8.30 6.00 0.70
C ALA A 12 -8.35 5.42 -0.72
N LEU A 13 -7.79 4.22 -0.93
CA LEU A 13 -7.86 3.50 -2.21
C LEU A 13 -9.31 3.17 -2.58
N LYS A 14 -10.07 2.64 -1.62
CA LYS A 14 -11.50 2.33 -1.80
C LYS A 14 -12.30 3.59 -2.16
N ASN A 15 -12.10 4.67 -1.42
CA ASN A 15 -12.77 5.96 -1.66
C ASN A 15 -12.39 6.58 -3.01
N ALA A 16 -11.19 6.30 -3.52
CA ALA A 16 -10.75 6.74 -4.83
C ALA A 16 -11.27 5.85 -5.98
N GLY A 17 -12.08 4.83 -5.70
CA GLY A 17 -12.66 3.93 -6.72
C GLY A 17 -11.75 2.78 -7.13
N PHE A 18 -10.73 2.47 -6.33
CA PHE A 18 -9.85 1.32 -6.54
C PHE A 18 -10.26 0.10 -5.70
N ASP A 19 -11.45 0.11 -5.07
CA ASP A 19 -12.00 -1.09 -4.44
C ASP A 19 -12.13 -2.20 -5.49
N GLY A 20 -11.61 -3.40 -5.20
CA GLY A 20 -11.61 -4.46 -6.22
C GLY A 20 -10.44 -4.42 -7.21
N ARG A 21 -9.58 -3.38 -7.19
CA ARG A 21 -8.58 -3.15 -8.26
C ARG A 21 -7.13 -3.41 -7.84
N PHE A 22 -6.90 -3.69 -6.55
CA PHE A 22 -5.58 -4.01 -5.99
C PHE A 22 -5.58 -5.36 -5.26
N ASN A 23 -4.60 -6.21 -5.55
CA ASN A 23 -4.50 -7.56 -4.99
C ASN A 23 -3.46 -7.67 -3.86
N TYR A 24 -2.59 -6.67 -3.70
CA TYR A 24 -1.58 -6.68 -2.64
C TYR A 24 -1.32 -5.28 -2.12
N LEU A 25 -1.17 -5.15 -0.81
CA LEU A 25 -0.81 -3.90 -0.16
C LEU A 25 0.10 -4.17 1.04
N TYR A 26 1.28 -3.59 1.03
CA TYR A 26 2.26 -3.72 2.09
C TYR A 26 2.70 -2.36 2.62
N MET A 27 2.47 -2.10 3.90
CA MET A 27 2.91 -0.88 4.56
C MET A 27 3.79 -1.23 5.77
N PRO A 28 5.11 -1.00 5.69
CA PRO A 28 5.98 -1.22 6.84
C PRO A 28 5.74 -0.16 7.92
N SER A 29 5.41 -0.63 9.12
CA SER A 29 5.36 0.19 10.34
C SER A 29 6.64 0.09 11.16
N LYS A 30 6.92 1.11 11.99
CA LYS A 30 8.00 1.02 12.98
C LYS A 30 7.56 0.14 14.15
N PHE A 31 8.32 -0.90 14.47
CA PHE A 31 8.09 -1.71 15.67
C PHE A 31 8.25 -0.84 16.91
N GLY A 32 7.23 -0.77 17.77
CA GLY A 32 7.24 0.05 18.99
C GLY A 32 6.63 1.44 18.82
N SER A 33 6.09 1.79 17.66
CA SER A 33 5.37 3.05 17.47
C SER A 33 4.16 2.85 16.54
N GLN A 34 3.06 3.57 16.79
CA GLN A 34 1.90 3.58 15.88
C GLN A 34 2.22 4.25 14.52
N TYR A 35 3.45 4.75 14.36
CA TYR A 35 3.88 5.44 13.16
C TYR A 35 4.34 4.49 12.04
N CYS A 36 3.86 4.78 10.84
CA CYS A 36 4.35 4.13 9.63
C CYS A 36 5.67 4.73 9.15
N LYS A 37 6.44 3.97 8.36
CA LYS A 37 7.73 4.45 7.83
C LYS A 37 7.63 5.56 6.78
N GLY A 38 6.41 5.98 6.43
CA GLY A 38 6.16 7.04 5.44
C GLY A 38 6.12 6.54 3.99
N TYR A 39 6.18 5.24 3.76
CA TYR A 39 6.01 4.63 2.42
C TYR A 39 5.21 3.33 2.51
N GLY A 40 4.63 2.92 1.39
CA GLY A 40 3.89 1.67 1.23
C GLY A 40 3.95 1.20 -0.22
N PHE A 41 3.65 -0.08 -0.41
CA PHE A 41 3.60 -0.73 -1.71
C PHE A 41 2.18 -1.20 -1.96
N VAL A 42 1.68 -1.00 -3.17
CA VAL A 42 0.37 -1.46 -3.62
C VAL A 42 0.56 -2.13 -4.97
N ASN A 43 0.06 -3.34 -5.13
CA ASN A 43 0.01 -4.04 -6.40
C ASN A 43 -1.42 -3.98 -6.94
N PHE A 44 -1.56 -3.37 -8.12
CA PHE A 44 -2.81 -3.34 -8.87
C PHE A 44 -2.98 -4.61 -9.70
N VAL A 45 -4.23 -4.92 -10.05
CA VAL A 45 -4.55 -6.03 -10.97
C VAL A 45 -4.19 -5.63 -12.40
N THR A 46 -4.47 -4.38 -12.77
CA THR A 46 -4.19 -3.83 -14.10
C THR A 46 -3.12 -2.73 -14.01
N GLN A 47 -2.34 -2.59 -15.09
CA GLN A 47 -1.38 -1.50 -15.21
C GLN A 47 -2.07 -0.14 -15.32
N GLU A 48 -3.23 -0.09 -15.97
CA GLU A 48 -4.05 1.12 -16.13
C GLU A 48 -4.45 1.69 -14.77
N ASP A 49 -4.84 0.83 -13.83
CA ASP A 49 -5.17 1.22 -12.46
C ASP A 49 -3.99 1.80 -11.69
N ALA A 50 -2.82 1.18 -11.83
CA ALA A 50 -1.60 1.71 -11.23
C ALA A 50 -1.25 3.09 -11.79
N MET A 51 -1.39 3.29 -13.10
CA MET A 51 -1.14 4.58 -13.75
C MET A 51 -2.18 5.64 -13.37
N ALA A 52 -3.45 5.27 -13.28
CA ALA A 52 -4.53 6.15 -12.86
C ALA A 52 -4.32 6.64 -11.42
N LEU A 53 -3.95 5.73 -10.51
CA LEU A 53 -3.57 6.11 -9.15
C LEU A 53 -2.35 7.03 -9.17
N MET A 54 -1.28 6.63 -9.85
CA MET A 54 -0.04 7.40 -9.88
C MET A 54 -0.31 8.82 -10.38
N THR A 55 -1.05 8.98 -11.46
CA THR A 55 -1.40 10.30 -12.01
C THR A 55 -2.31 11.09 -11.07
N GLY A 56 -3.25 10.43 -10.39
CA GLY A 56 -4.22 11.11 -9.51
C GLY A 56 -3.67 11.43 -8.12
N TRP A 57 -2.62 10.75 -7.67
CA TRP A 57 -2.10 10.80 -6.29
C TRP A 57 -0.69 11.38 -6.20
N HIS A 58 0.12 11.25 -7.26
CA HIS A 58 1.45 11.84 -7.30
C HIS A 58 1.38 13.37 -7.18
N GLY A 59 2.19 13.93 -6.29
CA GLY A 59 2.25 15.38 -6.06
C GLY A 59 1.04 15.95 -5.29
N ARG A 60 0.21 15.12 -4.66
CA ARG A 60 -1.00 15.56 -3.94
C ARG A 60 -1.00 15.22 -2.45
N HIS A 61 -1.78 15.97 -1.68
CA HIS A 61 -2.05 15.74 -0.26
C HIS A 61 -3.37 14.99 -0.14
N LEU A 62 -3.33 13.66 -0.01
CA LEU A 62 -4.53 12.82 0.06
C LEU A 62 -5.09 12.67 1.48
N LEU A 63 -4.30 13.07 2.46
CA LEU A 63 -4.66 13.01 3.87
C LEU A 63 -4.64 14.45 4.38
N PRO A 64 -5.47 14.80 5.37
CA PRO A 64 -5.40 16.10 6.03
C PRO A 64 -4.04 16.19 6.73
N VAL A 65 -3.07 16.76 6.02
CA VAL A 65 -1.70 17.01 6.49
C VAL A 65 -1.43 18.51 6.37
N PRO A 66 -0.57 19.07 7.24
CA PRO A 66 -0.17 20.46 7.13
C PRO A 66 0.40 20.75 5.74
N ALA A 67 0.19 21.96 5.21
CA ALA A 67 0.66 22.35 3.87
C ALA A 67 2.19 22.24 3.70
N ASP A 68 2.93 22.29 4.82
CA ASP A 68 4.39 22.16 4.88
C ASP A 68 4.88 20.69 4.73
N TRP A 69 3.97 19.72 4.77
CA TRP A 69 4.34 18.31 4.63
C TRP A 69 4.61 17.93 3.17
N PRO A 70 5.53 16.98 2.93
CA PRO A 70 5.81 16.52 1.59
C PRO A 70 4.57 15.86 0.96
N THR A 71 4.35 16.17 -0.31
CA THR A 71 3.32 15.54 -1.14
C THR A 71 3.56 14.04 -1.27
N LEU A 72 2.50 13.27 -1.58
CA LEU A 72 2.69 11.87 -1.92
C LEU A 72 3.56 11.73 -3.18
N ASN A 73 4.61 10.93 -3.07
CA ASN A 73 5.40 10.51 -4.21
C ASN A 73 5.00 9.08 -4.60
N CYS A 74 4.27 8.95 -5.70
CA CYS A 74 3.96 7.66 -6.31
C CYS A 74 4.97 7.40 -7.42
N SER A 75 5.63 6.24 -7.37
CA SER A 75 6.57 5.79 -8.39
C SER A 75 6.40 4.28 -8.60
N PRO A 76 6.72 3.77 -9.80
CA PRO A 76 6.67 2.33 -10.04
C PRO A 76 7.64 1.61 -9.10
N ALA A 77 7.14 0.55 -8.45
CA ALA A 77 7.97 -0.27 -7.58
C ALA A 77 9.04 -1.02 -8.38
N SER A 78 10.23 -1.22 -7.80
CA SER A 78 11.27 -2.06 -8.42
C SER A 78 10.87 -3.52 -8.55
N ILE A 79 9.89 -3.97 -7.75
CA ILE A 79 9.32 -5.32 -7.78
C ILE A 79 7.91 -5.22 -8.33
N GLN A 80 7.69 -5.83 -9.50
CA GLN A 80 6.41 -5.85 -10.21
C GLN A 80 5.80 -7.25 -10.12
N GLY A 81 4.48 -7.31 -9.90
CA GLY A 81 3.73 -8.56 -9.83
C GLY A 81 3.55 -9.11 -8.40
N LEU A 82 2.43 -9.80 -8.20
CA LEU A 82 2.05 -10.37 -6.90
C LEU A 82 3.05 -11.41 -6.41
N GLU A 83 3.43 -12.36 -7.27
CA GLU A 83 4.33 -13.46 -6.93
C GLU A 83 5.71 -12.97 -6.50
N ALA A 84 6.27 -11.98 -7.20
CA ALA A 84 7.55 -11.38 -6.86
C ALA A 84 7.49 -10.63 -5.52
N ASN A 85 6.39 -9.92 -5.24
CA ASN A 85 6.17 -9.27 -3.95
C ASN A 85 6.01 -10.28 -2.80
N LEU A 86 5.33 -11.40 -3.04
CA LEU A 86 5.20 -12.50 -2.07
C LEU A 86 6.52 -13.21 -1.83
N ALA A 87 7.31 -13.48 -2.89
CA ALA A 87 8.64 -14.07 -2.79
C ALA A 87 9.57 -13.19 -1.95
N ARG A 88 9.53 -11.86 -2.16
CA ARG A 88 10.26 -10.89 -1.32
C ARG A 88 9.82 -10.95 0.13
N TRP A 89 8.52 -11.08 0.37
CA TRP A 89 7.97 -11.24 1.72
C TRP A 89 8.34 -12.57 2.37
N ASN A 90 8.58 -13.63 1.59
CA ASN A 90 8.90 -14.97 2.06
C ASN A 90 10.34 -15.12 2.63
N THR A 91 10.87 -14.07 3.24
CA THR A 91 12.17 -14.09 3.91
C THR A 91 12.00 -14.41 5.41
N ALA A 92 12.95 -15.13 6.02
CA ALA A 92 12.90 -15.53 7.44
C ALA A 92 12.66 -14.34 8.41
N LYS A 93 13.21 -13.15 8.09
CA LYS A 93 13.01 -11.92 8.87
C LYS A 93 11.55 -11.42 8.87
N MET A 94 10.89 -11.46 7.72
CA MET A 94 9.50 -11.01 7.56
C MET A 94 8.51 -12.03 8.13
N ARG A 95 8.84 -13.32 8.08
CA ARG A 95 8.06 -14.39 8.72
C ARG A 95 7.93 -14.25 10.24
N ARG A 96 8.90 -13.59 10.88
CA ARG A 96 8.91 -13.30 12.34
C ARG A 96 7.93 -12.20 12.73
N ILE A 97 7.37 -11.46 11.78
CA ILE A 97 6.39 -10.41 12.05
C ILE A 97 5.06 -11.06 12.43
N ARG A 98 4.76 -11.09 13.73
CA ARG A 98 3.51 -11.66 14.27
C ARG A 98 2.31 -10.73 14.12
N ASN A 99 2.52 -9.41 14.08
CA ASN A 99 1.44 -8.45 13.99
C ASN A 99 0.85 -8.41 12.57
N ALA A 100 -0.45 -8.73 12.44
CA ALA A 100 -1.16 -8.77 11.17
C ALA A 100 -1.19 -7.40 10.47
N HIS A 101 -1.26 -6.30 11.22
CA HIS A 101 -1.24 -4.94 10.66
C HIS A 101 0.10 -4.55 10.02
N HIS A 102 1.16 -5.33 10.28
CA HIS A 102 2.48 -5.13 9.68
C HIS A 102 2.78 -6.17 8.58
N ARG A 103 1.80 -7.01 8.23
CA ARG A 103 1.89 -7.98 7.14
C ARG A 103 1.29 -7.40 5.87
N PRO A 104 1.73 -7.87 4.69
CA PRO A 104 1.06 -7.54 3.45
C PRO A 104 -0.39 -8.03 3.50
N LEU A 105 -1.29 -7.13 3.16
CA LEU A 105 -2.67 -7.45 2.87
C LEU A 105 -2.72 -8.02 1.46
N VAL A 106 -3.13 -9.27 1.32
CA VAL A 106 -3.39 -9.89 0.03
C VAL A 106 -4.90 -9.95 -0.12
N VAL A 107 -5.42 -9.28 -1.15
CA VAL A 107 -6.85 -9.29 -1.47
C VAL A 107 -7.03 -10.29 -2.61
N THR A 108 -7.72 -11.39 -2.30
CA THR A 108 -8.15 -12.36 -3.30
C THR A 108 -9.52 -11.95 -3.79
N PHE A 109 -9.63 -11.60 -5.08
CA PHE A 109 -10.92 -11.46 -5.75
C PHE A 109 -11.42 -12.87 -6.00
N GLY A 110 -12.19 -13.40 -5.06
CA GLY A 110 -12.94 -14.62 -5.28
C GLY A 110 -13.87 -14.36 -6.45
N VAL A 111 -13.73 -15.16 -7.50
CA VAL A 111 -14.78 -15.34 -8.51
C VAL A 111 -16.00 -15.81 -7.69
N THR A 112 -16.98 -14.94 -7.48
CA THR A 112 -18.27 -15.40 -7.00
C THR A 112 -18.84 -16.21 -8.15
N GLU A 113 -18.90 -17.53 -7.97
CA GLU A 113 -19.58 -18.46 -8.88
C GLU A 113 -21.04 -18.04 -9.14
#